data_AF-A0A836RNW8-F1
#
_entry.id   AF-A0A836RNW8-F1
#
_cell.length_a   1.000
_cell.length_b   1.000
_cell.length_c   1.000
_cell.angle_alpha   90.00
_cell.angle_beta   90.00
_cell.angle_gamma   90.00
#
_symmetry.space_group_name_H-M   'P 1'
#
loop_
_entity.id
_entity.type
_entity.pdbx_description
1 polymer ?
#
loop_
_entity_poly.entity_id
_entity_poly.type
_entity_poly.pdbx_seq_one_letter_code
_entity_poly.pdbx_strand_id
1 'polypeptide(L)'
;MATATPESQVDFSDLRRPYLYGSAWRALIASGLLLVAHAPFLLLYFRDLWFYHPHYEFFPVVLVSVVALFVLRWPRRETDASPFPSRLSHLLLFSSFICLAGAVLLVFPWLAAVAAILAVGGAVTAMVDRRAVKDLLPVWLLLWLVIHPPREFDTRLVRALQSVAVRYSGRVLDLFGVHHLLSGNVIQLPDRDLLVAEACSGIHSQLALIACATVFLVVVRRSWLHSLLVIAAAVFWAAVANVGRILAVAFSWTALRVDLAEGWKHDALGYFFVGCGFAALLSTDQLLVALLGKVPVNDPSDVNPLTSWWNRFVAREDAKRTSGPRHRSQTDARPDQDGWPARVHRGWLGAFAGLGILQVLILVLSSGDGVIFPGEFDLSIGRTIAPSTICGRNQIDYQCQRRPDPRTLAAVDHLWRYEGPEGKALVSVTYPFLSWHELPLCYEAQGWQIEDRQVIRREAPAGGDESFLRVRLASREGRQAWLFFALLRGDGATVAPPSTELAVVLRRALNRFALNPIWSSLGTNRAAGGLLSPHVQVQCFVMGRIAEVQRNQQLEELEKTFRGVCQRVRESCEQRRRR
;
A
#
# COMPACT_ATOMS: atom_id res chain seq x y z
N MET A 1 -24.37 -15.06 -73.22
CA MET A 1 -23.09 -15.54 -72.65
C MET A 1 -22.78 -14.66 -71.44
N ALA A 2 -23.06 -15.16 -70.24
CA ALA A 2 -22.63 -14.55 -68.97
C ALA A 2 -22.09 -15.70 -68.12
N THR A 3 -20.79 -15.67 -67.83
CA THR A 3 -20.06 -16.69 -67.06
C THR A 3 -20.17 -16.38 -65.58
N ALA A 4 -20.82 -17.27 -64.83
CA ALA A 4 -20.89 -17.25 -63.38
C ALA A 4 -19.57 -17.74 -62.76
N THR A 5 -19.04 -16.99 -61.79
CA THR A 5 -17.93 -17.39 -60.91
C THR A 5 -18.44 -18.27 -59.76
N PRO A 6 -17.69 -19.29 -59.30
CA PRO A 6 -18.17 -20.22 -58.28
C PRO A 6 -18.09 -19.62 -56.88
N GLU A 7 -19.12 -19.85 -56.07
CA GLU A 7 -19.19 -19.54 -54.64
C GLU A 7 -18.11 -20.32 -53.88
N SER A 8 -17.22 -19.60 -53.19
CA SER A 8 -16.32 -20.18 -52.19
C SER A 8 -17.10 -20.50 -50.93
N GLN A 9 -17.43 -21.78 -50.71
CA GLN A 9 -17.93 -22.26 -49.42
C GLN A 9 -16.87 -22.03 -48.33
N VAL A 10 -17.22 -21.22 -47.34
CA VAL A 10 -16.40 -21.03 -46.13
C VAL A 10 -16.57 -22.28 -45.25
N ASP A 11 -15.50 -23.03 -45.07
CA ASP A 11 -15.46 -24.19 -44.19
C ASP A 11 -15.47 -23.72 -42.72
N PHE A 12 -16.58 -23.95 -42.03
CA PHE A 12 -16.77 -23.59 -40.61
C PHE A 12 -16.24 -24.65 -39.63
N SER A 13 -15.63 -25.74 -40.12
CA SER A 13 -15.10 -26.81 -39.27
C SER A 13 -13.82 -26.42 -38.51
N ASP A 14 -13.12 -25.36 -38.93
CA ASP A 14 -11.89 -24.87 -38.29
C ASP A 14 -12.11 -24.02 -37.02
N LEU A 15 -13.35 -23.64 -36.70
CA LEU A 15 -13.66 -22.75 -35.57
C LEU A 15 -13.82 -23.44 -34.21
N ARG A 16 -13.65 -24.77 -34.11
CA ARG A 16 -13.95 -25.55 -32.89
C ARG A 16 -12.84 -26.46 -32.35
N ARG A 17 -11.58 -26.21 -32.69
CA ARG A 17 -10.46 -26.94 -32.03
C ARG A 17 -9.55 -25.97 -31.30
N PRO A 18 -9.52 -25.99 -29.95
CA PRO A 18 -8.49 -25.27 -29.21
C PRO A 18 -7.16 -26.03 -29.40
N TYR A 19 -6.44 -25.69 -30.47
CA TYR A 19 -5.10 -26.20 -30.76
C TYR A 19 -4.09 -25.63 -29.75
N LEU A 20 -4.11 -26.18 -28.53
CA LEU A 20 -3.14 -25.89 -27.50
C LEU A 20 -2.02 -26.93 -27.63
N TYR A 21 -1.09 -26.68 -28.54
CA TYR A 21 0.13 -27.48 -28.72
C TYR A 21 0.85 -27.69 -27.38
N GLY A 22 1.43 -28.88 -27.17
CA GLY A 22 2.04 -29.31 -25.90
C GLY A 22 3.15 -28.41 -25.32
N SER A 23 3.70 -27.46 -26.09
CA SER A 23 4.62 -26.43 -25.59
C SER A 23 3.93 -25.34 -24.77
N ALA A 24 2.67 -25.02 -25.06
CA ALA A 24 1.89 -24.04 -24.30
C ALA A 24 1.63 -24.53 -22.87
N TRP A 25 1.36 -25.84 -22.71
CA TRP A 25 0.98 -26.41 -21.41
C TRP A 25 2.15 -26.44 -20.46
N ARG A 26 3.34 -26.74 -21.00
CA ARG A 26 4.61 -26.65 -20.25
C ARG A 26 4.89 -25.22 -19.78
N ALA A 27 4.62 -24.21 -20.62
CA ALA A 27 4.81 -22.82 -20.24
C ALA A 27 3.80 -22.37 -19.16
N LEU A 28 2.53 -22.77 -19.27
CA LEU A 28 1.52 -22.51 -18.23
C LEU A 28 1.88 -23.18 -16.91
N ILE A 29 2.32 -24.44 -16.93
CA ILE A 29 2.76 -25.16 -15.73
C ILE A 29 3.98 -24.46 -15.12
N ALA A 30 4.97 -24.06 -15.94
CA ALA A 30 6.14 -23.33 -15.48
C ALA A 30 5.76 -21.98 -14.83
N SER A 31 4.88 -21.21 -15.45
CA SER A 31 4.37 -19.96 -14.87
C SER A 31 3.58 -20.20 -13.59
N GLY A 32 2.76 -21.26 -13.53
CA GLY A 32 2.04 -21.66 -12.33
C GLY A 32 2.98 -22.01 -11.18
N LEU A 33 4.01 -22.82 -11.43
CA LEU A 33 5.03 -23.17 -10.43
C LEU A 33 5.81 -21.94 -9.95
N LEU A 34 6.12 -21.01 -10.85
CA LEU A 34 6.76 -19.74 -10.50
C LEU A 34 5.88 -18.90 -9.57
N LEU A 35 4.57 -18.83 -9.82
CA LEU A 35 3.63 -18.13 -8.95
C LEU A 35 3.48 -18.82 -7.58
N VAL A 36 3.40 -20.16 -7.56
CA VAL A 36 3.34 -20.94 -6.32
C VAL A 36 4.59 -20.70 -5.47
N ALA A 37 5.77 -20.58 -6.09
CA ALA A 37 7.01 -20.27 -5.37
C ALA A 37 7.00 -18.90 -4.69
N HIS A 38 6.22 -17.93 -5.19
CA HIS A 38 6.08 -16.60 -4.57
C HIS A 38 4.94 -16.55 -3.54
N ALA A 39 4.01 -17.50 -3.59
CA ALA A 39 2.74 -17.43 -2.88
C ALA A 39 2.86 -17.21 -1.36
N PRO A 40 3.75 -17.88 -0.60
CA PRO A 40 3.71 -17.77 0.87
C PRO A 40 3.91 -16.34 1.38
N PHE A 41 4.96 -15.64 0.93
CA PHE A 41 5.21 -14.26 1.37
C PHE A 41 4.36 -13.24 0.60
N LEU A 42 3.94 -13.55 -0.62
CA LEU A 42 3.01 -12.71 -1.37
C LEU A 42 1.63 -12.67 -0.69
N LEU A 43 1.15 -13.79 -0.14
CA LEU A 43 -0.10 -13.84 0.63
C LEU A 43 0.00 -13.04 1.93
N LEU A 44 1.16 -13.07 2.61
CA LEU A 44 1.41 -12.17 3.75
C LEU A 44 1.34 -10.71 3.32
N TYR A 45 1.93 -10.37 2.17
CA TYR A 45 1.85 -9.01 1.65
C TYR A 45 0.40 -8.57 1.37
N PHE A 46 -0.40 -9.40 0.71
CA PHE A 46 -1.80 -9.05 0.43
C PHE A 46 -2.66 -8.98 1.69
N ARG A 47 -2.41 -9.85 2.67
CA ARG A 47 -3.02 -9.74 4.00
C ARG A 47 -2.65 -8.39 4.62
N ASP A 48 -1.37 -8.03 4.59
CA ASP A 48 -0.90 -6.78 5.17
C ASP A 48 -1.53 -5.57 4.46
N LEU A 49 -1.66 -5.64 3.13
CA LEU A 49 -2.34 -4.62 2.33
C LEU A 49 -3.82 -4.48 2.73
N TRP A 50 -4.52 -5.61 2.93
CA TRP A 50 -5.93 -5.64 3.30
C TRP A 50 -6.20 -5.06 4.69
N PHE A 51 -5.34 -5.38 5.68
CA PHE A 51 -5.61 -5.03 7.07
C PHE A 51 -4.90 -3.75 7.56
N TYR A 52 -3.74 -3.36 6.99
CA TYR A 52 -2.99 -2.17 7.44
C TYR A 52 -3.06 -0.99 6.48
N HIS A 53 -3.49 -1.21 5.23
CA HIS A 53 -3.56 -0.16 4.23
C HIS A 53 -4.97 -0.06 3.64
N PRO A 54 -5.97 0.44 4.40
CA PRO A 54 -7.35 0.57 3.92
C PRO A 54 -7.44 1.35 2.60
N HIS A 55 -6.57 2.34 2.40
CA HIS A 55 -6.50 3.11 1.16
C HIS A 55 -6.02 2.30 -0.07
N TYR A 56 -5.59 1.05 0.10
CA TYR A 56 -5.23 0.11 -0.96
C TYR A 56 -6.30 -0.98 -1.21
N GLU A 57 -7.46 -0.95 -0.55
CA GLU A 57 -8.54 -1.94 -0.76
C GLU A 57 -9.00 -2.09 -2.23
N PHE A 58 -8.61 -1.16 -3.12
CA PHE A 58 -8.81 -1.26 -4.57
C PHE A 58 -7.95 -2.33 -5.26
N PHE A 59 -6.92 -2.89 -4.60
CA PHE A 59 -5.96 -3.79 -5.26
C PHE A 59 -6.57 -5.04 -5.92
N PRO A 60 -7.64 -5.69 -5.40
CA PRO A 60 -8.25 -6.84 -6.09
C PRO A 60 -8.83 -6.44 -7.43
N VAL A 61 -9.42 -5.24 -7.53
CA VAL A 61 -9.95 -4.70 -8.80
C VAL A 61 -8.82 -4.55 -9.81
N VAL A 62 -7.65 -4.06 -9.38
CA VAL A 62 -6.46 -3.97 -10.23
C VAL A 62 -5.98 -5.34 -10.67
N LEU A 63 -5.87 -6.31 -9.76
CA LEU A 63 -5.44 -7.68 -10.10
C LEU A 63 -6.39 -8.36 -11.09
N VAL A 64 -7.70 -8.28 -10.86
CA VAL A 64 -8.71 -8.81 -11.78
C VAL A 64 -8.61 -8.12 -13.14
N SER A 65 -8.45 -6.80 -13.17
CA SER A 65 -8.28 -6.03 -14.41
C SER A 65 -7.02 -6.43 -15.17
N VAL A 66 -5.91 -6.66 -14.47
CA VAL A 66 -4.65 -7.13 -15.06
C VAL A 66 -4.82 -8.52 -15.67
N VAL A 67 -5.42 -9.46 -14.94
CA VAL A 67 -5.69 -10.82 -15.46
C VAL A 67 -6.58 -10.75 -16.71
N ALA A 68 -7.67 -10.00 -16.65
CA ALA A 68 -8.58 -9.82 -17.78
C ALA A 68 -7.87 -9.20 -18.99
N LEU A 69 -7.05 -8.16 -18.78
CA LEU A 69 -6.30 -7.50 -19.85
C LEU A 69 -5.21 -8.41 -20.43
N PHE A 70 -4.53 -9.21 -19.61
CA PHE A 70 -3.59 -10.22 -20.11
C PHE A 70 -4.31 -11.25 -20.97
N VAL A 71 -5.47 -11.77 -20.56
CA VAL A 71 -6.27 -12.73 -21.34
C VAL A 71 -6.74 -12.11 -22.66
N LEU A 72 -7.25 -10.88 -22.62
CA LEU A 72 -7.81 -10.18 -23.79
C LEU A 72 -6.75 -9.74 -24.80
N ARG A 73 -5.55 -9.38 -24.33
CA ARG A 73 -4.43 -8.88 -25.17
C ARG A 73 -3.37 -9.94 -25.45
N TRP A 74 -3.55 -11.16 -24.95
CA TRP A 74 -2.60 -12.22 -25.23
C TRP A 74 -2.52 -12.45 -26.73
N PRO A 75 -1.32 -12.45 -27.34
CA PRO A 75 -1.18 -12.68 -28.76
C PRO A 75 -1.73 -14.08 -29.11
N ARG A 76 -2.73 -14.13 -29.98
CA ARG A 76 -3.16 -15.38 -30.63
C ARG A 76 -2.02 -15.76 -31.59
N ARG A 77 -1.39 -16.91 -31.38
CA ARG A 77 -0.26 -17.37 -32.20
C ARG A 77 -0.72 -17.57 -33.65
N GLU A 78 -0.53 -16.57 -34.49
CA GLU A 78 -0.64 -16.67 -35.95
C GLU A 78 0.72 -16.52 -36.66
N THR A 79 1.81 -16.33 -35.92
CA THR A 79 3.14 -16.17 -36.51
C THR A 79 4.13 -17.10 -35.85
N ASP A 80 4.88 -17.84 -36.67
CA ASP A 80 6.08 -18.64 -36.37
C ASP A 80 7.25 -17.82 -35.78
N ALA A 81 6.96 -16.75 -35.04
CA ALA A 81 7.94 -15.97 -34.34
C ALA A 81 8.42 -16.77 -33.13
N SER A 82 9.64 -17.32 -33.22
CA SER A 82 10.34 -17.93 -32.11
C SER A 82 10.30 -17.01 -30.88
N PRO A 83 10.06 -17.55 -29.67
CA PRO A 83 10.11 -16.76 -28.44
C PRO A 83 11.41 -15.98 -28.41
N PHE A 84 11.34 -14.66 -28.22
CA PHE A 84 12.55 -13.85 -28.21
C PHE A 84 13.30 -14.18 -26.90
N PRO A 85 14.50 -14.80 -26.94
CA PRO A 85 15.32 -14.91 -25.75
C PRO A 85 15.84 -13.51 -25.42
N SER A 86 15.03 -12.72 -24.73
CA SER A 86 15.47 -11.40 -24.30
C SER A 86 16.44 -11.57 -23.14
N ARG A 87 17.60 -10.91 -23.25
CA ARG A 87 18.41 -10.58 -22.07
C ARG A 87 17.56 -9.93 -20.98
N LEU A 88 16.50 -9.22 -21.38
CA LEU A 88 15.50 -8.63 -20.48
C LEU A 88 14.74 -9.68 -19.64
N SER A 89 14.27 -10.79 -20.23
CA SER A 89 13.58 -11.84 -19.46
C SER A 89 14.50 -12.43 -18.40
N HIS A 90 15.75 -12.74 -18.75
CA HIS A 90 16.74 -13.25 -17.80
C HIS A 90 17.08 -12.22 -16.73
N LEU A 91 17.23 -10.95 -17.10
CA LEU A 91 17.45 -9.87 -16.13
C LEU A 91 16.28 -9.75 -15.15
N LEU A 92 15.03 -9.77 -15.63
CA LEU A 92 13.83 -9.69 -14.79
C LEU A 92 13.69 -10.92 -13.87
N LEU A 93 13.92 -12.14 -14.39
CA LEU A 93 13.88 -13.37 -13.59
C LEU A 93 15.02 -13.43 -12.57
N PHE A 94 16.23 -12.98 -12.93
CA PHE A 94 17.36 -12.88 -12.02
C PHE A 94 17.08 -11.85 -10.92
N SER A 95 16.61 -10.64 -11.28
CA SER A 95 16.20 -9.63 -10.30
C SER A 95 15.07 -10.13 -9.40
N SER A 96 14.08 -10.83 -9.96
CA SER A 96 13.01 -11.48 -9.19
C SER A 96 13.58 -12.50 -8.20
N PHE A 97 14.52 -13.35 -8.63
CA PHE A 97 15.15 -14.34 -7.75
C PHE A 97 15.93 -13.67 -6.61
N ILE A 98 16.74 -12.64 -6.90
CA ILE A 98 17.48 -11.90 -5.87
C ILE A 98 16.52 -11.19 -4.90
N CYS A 99 15.45 -10.56 -5.41
CA CYS A 99 14.42 -9.97 -4.56
C CYS A 99 13.71 -11.01 -3.71
N LEU A 100 13.33 -12.16 -4.27
CA LEU A 100 12.66 -13.22 -3.51
C LEU A 100 13.60 -13.79 -2.45
N ALA A 101 14.85 -14.11 -2.80
CA ALA A 101 15.86 -14.57 -1.86
C ALA A 101 16.04 -13.54 -0.72
N GLY A 102 16.16 -12.24 -1.05
CA GLY A 102 16.16 -11.17 -0.06
C GLY A 102 14.88 -11.16 0.79
N ALA A 103 13.71 -11.34 0.19
CA ALA A 103 12.45 -11.36 0.92
C ALA A 103 12.45 -12.49 1.95
N VAL A 104 12.90 -13.69 1.56
CA VAL A 104 13.01 -14.88 2.44
C VAL A 104 14.03 -14.66 3.55
N LEU A 105 15.24 -14.20 3.20
CA LEU A 105 16.33 -14.00 4.16
C LEU A 105 16.02 -12.92 5.19
N LEU A 106 15.34 -11.86 4.76
CA LEU A 106 15.07 -10.67 5.58
C LEU A 106 13.67 -10.68 6.21
N VAL A 107 12.87 -11.68 5.87
CA VAL A 107 11.47 -11.80 6.29
C VAL A 107 10.71 -10.51 5.95
N PHE A 108 10.68 -10.19 4.65
CA PHE A 108 10.15 -8.92 4.15
C PHE A 108 9.16 -9.12 3.00
N PRO A 109 7.84 -9.28 3.31
CA PRO A 109 6.79 -9.55 2.31
C PRO A 109 6.72 -8.53 1.17
N TRP A 110 6.99 -7.25 1.44
CA TRP A 110 7.03 -6.20 0.40
C TRP A 110 7.99 -6.55 -0.74
N LEU A 111 9.17 -7.09 -0.42
CA LEU A 111 10.16 -7.46 -1.42
C LEU A 111 9.73 -8.72 -2.21
N ALA A 112 8.93 -9.59 -1.61
CA ALA A 112 8.32 -10.73 -2.31
C ALA A 112 7.26 -10.26 -3.33
N ALA A 113 6.51 -9.22 -3.02
CA ALA A 113 5.57 -8.61 -3.96
C ALA A 113 6.29 -7.99 -5.17
N VAL A 114 7.38 -7.27 -4.94
CA VAL A 114 8.26 -6.78 -6.03
C VAL A 114 8.83 -7.94 -6.85
N ALA A 115 9.30 -9.00 -6.19
CA ALA A 115 9.80 -10.19 -6.86
C ALA A 115 8.75 -10.85 -7.77
N ALA A 116 7.50 -10.94 -7.31
CA ALA A 116 6.40 -11.51 -8.08
C ALA A 116 6.08 -10.69 -9.33
N ILE A 117 6.06 -9.36 -9.24
CA ILE A 117 5.83 -8.49 -10.41
C ILE A 117 6.95 -8.64 -11.43
N LEU A 118 8.20 -8.68 -10.98
CA LEU A 118 9.36 -8.93 -11.84
C LEU A 118 9.30 -10.32 -12.50
N ALA A 119 8.86 -11.35 -11.76
CA ALA A 119 8.65 -12.70 -12.27
C ALA A 119 7.59 -12.72 -13.38
N VAL A 120 6.46 -12.02 -13.20
CA VAL A 120 5.42 -11.89 -14.24
C VAL A 120 5.99 -11.23 -15.48
N GLY A 121 6.74 -10.13 -15.34
CA GLY A 121 7.38 -9.46 -16.49
C GLY A 121 8.39 -10.35 -17.20
N GLY A 122 9.21 -11.09 -16.44
CA GLY A 122 10.18 -12.06 -16.96
C GLY A 122 9.52 -13.22 -17.70
N ALA A 123 8.42 -13.75 -17.17
CA ALA A 123 7.64 -14.81 -17.79
C ALA A 123 6.94 -14.34 -19.07
N VAL A 124 6.26 -13.18 -19.04
CA VAL A 124 5.60 -12.61 -20.22
C VAL A 124 6.61 -12.38 -21.34
N THR A 125 7.74 -11.73 -21.04
CA THR A 125 8.80 -11.45 -22.04
C THR A 125 9.52 -12.69 -22.56
N ALA A 126 9.43 -13.84 -21.86
CA ALA A 126 9.91 -15.13 -22.35
C ALA A 126 8.94 -15.82 -23.32
N MET A 127 7.64 -15.50 -23.22
CA MET A 127 6.56 -16.22 -23.92
C MET A 127 6.07 -15.51 -25.19
N VAL A 128 6.33 -14.20 -25.32
CA VAL A 128 5.79 -13.37 -26.40
C VAL A 128 6.89 -12.65 -27.19
N ASP A 129 6.56 -12.20 -28.41
CA ASP A 129 7.49 -11.43 -29.25
C ASP A 129 7.64 -9.96 -28.81
N ARG A 130 8.62 -9.25 -29.38
CA ARG A 130 8.90 -7.83 -29.03
C ARG A 130 7.72 -6.89 -29.28
N ARG A 131 6.83 -7.20 -30.22
CA ARG A 131 5.66 -6.36 -30.53
C ARG A 131 4.59 -6.56 -29.46
N ALA A 132 4.33 -7.81 -29.09
CA ALA A 132 3.42 -8.17 -28.00
C ALA A 132 3.92 -7.65 -26.64
N VAL A 133 5.24 -7.61 -26.39
CA VAL A 133 5.79 -6.98 -25.18
C VAL A 133 5.37 -5.50 -25.08
N LYS A 134 5.37 -4.74 -26.19
CA LYS A 134 4.93 -3.33 -26.16
C LYS A 134 3.45 -3.19 -25.81
N ASP A 135 2.60 -4.10 -26.29
CA ASP A 135 1.15 -4.06 -26.02
C ASP A 135 0.81 -4.53 -24.58
N LEU A 136 1.60 -5.46 -24.04
CA LEU A 136 1.45 -5.97 -22.68
C LEU A 136 2.20 -5.16 -21.63
N LEU A 137 3.13 -4.29 -22.01
CA LEU A 137 3.90 -3.45 -21.08
C LEU A 137 2.98 -2.59 -20.19
N PRO A 138 1.98 -1.85 -20.70
CA PRO A 138 1.06 -1.10 -19.85
C PRO A 138 0.27 -1.98 -18.89
N VAL A 139 -0.07 -3.21 -19.29
CA VAL A 139 -0.79 -4.19 -18.45
C VAL A 139 0.09 -4.67 -17.31
N TRP A 140 1.36 -4.97 -17.59
CA TRP A 140 2.34 -5.31 -16.55
C TRP A 140 2.60 -4.12 -15.61
N LEU A 141 2.63 -2.89 -16.12
CA LEU A 141 2.83 -1.69 -15.31
C LEU A 141 1.71 -1.47 -14.28
N LEU A 142 0.47 -1.88 -14.56
CA LEU A 142 -0.63 -1.79 -13.59
C LEU A 142 -0.36 -2.58 -12.30
N LEU A 143 0.42 -3.67 -12.36
CA LEU A 143 0.76 -4.44 -11.15
C LEU A 143 1.52 -3.60 -10.12
N TRP A 144 2.26 -2.59 -10.56
CA TRP A 144 2.99 -1.69 -9.65
C TRP A 144 2.08 -0.79 -8.82
N LEU A 145 0.82 -0.59 -9.23
CA LEU A 145 -0.18 0.13 -8.42
C LEU A 145 -0.55 -0.63 -7.14
N VAL A 146 -0.29 -1.93 -7.09
CA VAL A 146 -0.54 -2.77 -5.91
C VAL A 146 0.59 -2.64 -4.89
N ILE A 147 1.75 -2.12 -5.29
CA ILE A 147 2.91 -1.93 -4.40
C ILE A 147 2.81 -0.57 -3.71
N HIS A 148 2.64 -0.59 -2.39
CA HIS A 148 2.76 0.64 -1.61
C HIS A 148 4.21 1.17 -1.64
N PRO A 149 4.43 2.48 -1.83
CA PRO A 149 5.77 3.07 -1.88
C PRO A 149 6.46 3.01 -0.51
N PRO A 150 7.81 3.04 -0.47
CA PRO A 150 8.53 3.09 0.79
C PRO A 150 8.29 4.43 1.52
N ARG A 151 8.53 4.43 2.85
CA ARG A 151 8.49 5.63 3.72
C ARG A 151 7.12 6.26 3.95
N GLU A 152 6.04 5.48 3.82
CA GLU A 152 4.67 6.00 4.04
C GLU A 152 4.35 7.18 3.10
N PHE A 153 4.92 7.19 1.89
CA PHE A 153 4.76 8.30 0.95
C PHE A 153 3.30 8.44 0.50
N ASP A 154 2.65 7.32 0.26
CA ASP A 154 1.22 7.19 0.04
C ASP A 154 0.41 7.79 1.20
N THR A 155 0.72 7.42 2.45
CA THR A 155 0.05 7.94 3.65
C THR A 155 0.22 9.46 3.79
N ARG A 156 1.37 10.01 3.39
CA ARG A 156 1.61 11.47 3.36
C ARG A 156 0.81 12.14 2.25
N LEU A 157 0.76 11.54 1.05
CA LEU A 157 -0.01 12.05 -0.08
C LEU A 157 -1.51 12.08 0.25
N VAL A 158 -2.06 11.00 0.79
CA VAL A 158 -3.46 10.92 1.23
C VAL A 158 -3.77 12.02 2.25
N ARG A 159 -2.93 12.18 3.27
CA ARG A 159 -3.12 13.25 4.27
C ARG A 159 -3.03 14.64 3.65
N ALA A 160 -2.10 14.89 2.73
CA ALA A 160 -2.01 16.17 2.04
C ALA A 160 -3.29 16.48 1.23
N LEU A 161 -3.82 15.49 0.51
CA LEU A 161 -5.09 15.61 -0.22
C LEU A 161 -6.27 15.83 0.72
N GLN A 162 -6.32 15.14 1.86
CA GLN A 162 -7.34 15.34 2.90
C GLN A 162 -7.26 16.75 3.50
N SER A 163 -6.07 17.26 3.81
CA SER A 163 -5.90 18.63 4.33
C SER A 163 -6.29 19.70 3.31
N VAL A 164 -6.10 19.45 2.02
CA VAL A 164 -6.66 20.30 0.96
C VAL A 164 -8.19 20.25 1.01
N ALA A 165 -8.77 19.05 1.02
CA ALA A 165 -10.22 18.87 1.03
C ALA A 165 -10.89 19.51 2.26
N VAL A 166 -10.32 19.35 3.46
CA VAL A 166 -10.85 19.95 4.70
C VAL A 166 -10.81 21.48 4.63
N ARG A 167 -9.72 22.08 4.13
CA ARG A 167 -9.62 23.54 3.98
C ARG A 167 -10.65 24.10 3.01
N TYR A 168 -10.87 23.45 1.87
CA TYR A 168 -11.88 23.89 0.91
C TYR A 168 -13.30 23.63 1.41
N SER A 169 -13.52 22.52 2.11
CA SER A 169 -14.82 22.25 2.74
C SER A 169 -15.14 23.32 3.79
N GLY A 170 -14.17 23.70 4.63
CA GLY A 170 -14.34 24.76 5.62
C GLY A 170 -14.74 26.10 4.98
N ARG A 171 -14.06 26.52 3.91
CA ARG A 171 -14.44 27.75 3.17
C ARG A 171 -15.87 27.71 2.62
N VAL A 172 -16.33 26.54 2.16
CA VAL A 172 -17.70 26.38 1.71
C VAL A 172 -18.66 26.41 2.91
N LEU A 173 -18.34 25.74 4.01
CA LEU A 173 -19.14 25.81 5.24
C LEU A 173 -19.27 27.25 5.77
N ASP A 174 -18.20 28.04 5.74
CA ASP A 174 -18.20 29.46 6.07
C ASP A 174 -19.17 30.25 5.17
N LEU A 175 -19.15 29.99 3.86
CA LEU A 175 -20.04 30.63 2.88
C LEU A 175 -21.52 30.34 3.17
N PHE A 176 -21.82 29.15 3.70
CA PHE A 176 -23.18 28.74 4.09
C PHE A 176 -23.52 29.07 5.56
N GLY A 177 -22.66 29.80 6.28
CA GLY A 177 -22.90 30.23 7.66
C GLY A 177 -22.89 29.09 8.68
N VAL A 178 -22.22 27.97 8.39
CA VAL A 178 -22.11 26.84 9.30
C VAL A 178 -20.95 27.08 10.27
N HIS A 179 -21.27 27.21 11.55
CA HIS A 179 -20.29 27.35 12.62
C HIS A 179 -19.46 26.07 12.75
N HIS A 180 -18.16 26.18 12.53
CA HIS A 180 -17.23 25.07 12.64
C HIS A 180 -15.82 25.55 13.01
N LEU A 181 -15.01 24.65 13.56
CA LEU A 181 -13.58 24.87 13.82
C LEU A 181 -12.76 23.78 13.14
N LEU A 182 -11.71 24.17 12.42
CA LEU A 182 -10.80 23.22 11.78
C LEU A 182 -9.62 22.90 12.70
N SER A 183 -9.47 21.63 13.07
CA SER A 183 -8.34 21.13 13.85
C SER A 183 -7.62 20.03 13.06
N GLY A 184 -6.63 20.42 12.25
CA GLY A 184 -6.01 19.52 11.27
C GLY A 184 -7.01 19.04 10.21
N ASN A 185 -7.21 17.72 10.15
CA ASN A 185 -8.20 17.07 9.30
C ASN A 185 -9.53 16.78 10.04
N VAL A 186 -9.73 17.38 11.22
CA VAL A 186 -10.98 17.28 11.99
C VAL A 186 -11.79 18.56 11.80
N ILE A 187 -13.08 18.40 11.52
CA ILE A 187 -14.05 19.50 11.47
C ILE A 187 -14.91 19.41 12.72
N GLN A 188 -14.71 20.33 13.66
CA GLN A 188 -15.46 20.39 14.90
C GLN A 188 -16.72 21.22 14.70
N LEU A 189 -17.88 20.59 14.88
CA LEU A 189 -19.19 21.22 14.93
C LEU A 189 -19.61 21.38 16.41
N PRO A 190 -20.60 22.23 16.73
CA PRO A 190 -20.96 22.52 18.13
C PRO A 190 -21.26 21.29 18.98
N ASP A 191 -21.87 20.27 18.38
CA ASP A 191 -22.34 19.06 19.08
C ASP A 191 -21.55 17.79 18.69
N ARG A 192 -20.58 17.88 17.76
CA ARG A 192 -19.90 16.69 17.21
C ARG A 192 -18.60 17.03 16.47
N ASP A 193 -17.59 16.18 16.65
CA ASP A 193 -16.38 16.18 15.84
C ASP A 193 -16.52 15.25 14.62
N LEU A 194 -16.23 15.78 13.43
CA LEU A 194 -16.19 15.02 12.18
C LEU A 194 -14.76 14.70 11.82
N LEU A 195 -14.40 13.43 12.01
CA LEU A 195 -13.09 12.87 11.71
C LEU A 195 -12.98 12.51 10.22
N VAL A 196 -12.43 13.41 9.40
CA VAL A 196 -12.35 13.19 7.94
C VAL A 196 -11.41 12.06 7.57
N ALA A 197 -10.35 11.81 8.36
CA ALA A 197 -9.38 10.76 8.07
C ALA A 197 -9.98 9.36 8.19
N GLU A 198 -10.68 9.05 9.28
CA GLU A 198 -11.39 7.78 9.45
C GLU A 198 -12.54 7.65 8.45
N ALA A 199 -13.40 8.67 8.36
CA ALA A 199 -14.54 8.66 7.47
C ALA A 199 -14.07 8.45 6.02
N CYS A 200 -13.13 9.26 5.52
CA CYS A 200 -12.76 9.26 4.10
C CYS A 200 -11.66 8.27 3.68
N SER A 201 -11.42 7.23 4.47
CA SER A 201 -10.46 6.15 4.17
C SER A 201 -11.12 4.94 3.46
N GLY A 202 -10.34 3.93 3.06
CA GLY A 202 -10.85 2.67 2.49
C GLY A 202 -11.01 2.63 0.96
N ILE A 203 -11.89 1.74 0.47
CA ILE A 203 -12.25 1.59 -0.95
C ILE A 203 -12.85 2.86 -1.59
N HIS A 204 -13.33 3.79 -0.77
CA HIS A 204 -13.83 5.10 -1.18
C HIS A 204 -12.74 6.19 -1.21
N SER A 205 -11.48 5.79 -1.12
CA SER A 205 -10.32 6.69 -1.08
C SER A 205 -10.04 7.36 -2.42
N GLN A 206 -9.35 8.51 -2.37
CA GLN A 206 -8.82 9.20 -3.54
C GLN A 206 -7.92 8.30 -4.41
N LEU A 207 -7.18 7.40 -3.76
CA LEU A 207 -6.29 6.46 -4.45
C LEU A 207 -7.06 5.43 -5.28
N ALA A 208 -8.26 5.02 -4.84
CA ALA A 208 -9.11 4.11 -5.61
C ALA A 208 -9.55 4.76 -6.94
N LEU A 209 -9.94 6.03 -6.92
CA LEU A 209 -10.29 6.76 -8.15
C LEU A 209 -9.10 6.85 -9.12
N ILE A 210 -7.90 7.14 -8.61
CA ILE A 210 -6.67 7.20 -9.41
C ILE A 210 -6.30 5.82 -9.98
N ALA A 211 -6.47 4.75 -9.20
CA ALA A 211 -6.26 3.39 -9.66
C ALA A 211 -7.25 3.00 -10.77
N CYS A 212 -8.54 3.27 -10.59
CA CYS A 212 -9.58 3.05 -11.59
C CYS A 212 -9.31 3.86 -12.87
N ALA A 213 -8.89 5.13 -12.74
CA ALA A 213 -8.48 5.97 -13.86
C ALA A 213 -7.33 5.34 -14.65
N THR A 214 -6.31 4.84 -13.95
CA THR A 214 -5.14 4.23 -14.59
C THR A 214 -5.51 2.94 -15.31
N VAL A 215 -6.35 2.10 -14.71
CA VAL A 215 -6.91 0.90 -15.37
C VAL A 215 -7.70 1.30 -16.62
N PHE A 216 -8.59 2.30 -16.52
CA PHE A 216 -9.37 2.81 -17.65
C PHE A 216 -8.47 3.29 -18.81
N LEU A 217 -7.41 4.04 -18.52
CA LEU A 217 -6.46 4.52 -19.52
C LEU A 217 -5.75 3.38 -20.24
N VAL A 218 -5.36 2.34 -19.50
CA VAL A 218 -4.77 1.14 -20.08
C VAL A 218 -5.79 0.42 -20.95
N VAL A 219 -7.04 0.27 -20.51
CA VAL A 219 -8.14 -0.34 -21.27
C VAL A 219 -8.37 0.39 -22.61
N VAL A 220 -8.51 1.71 -22.58
CA VAL A 220 -8.82 2.55 -23.75
C VAL A 220 -7.59 2.79 -24.65
N ARG A 221 -6.38 2.45 -24.19
CA ARG A 221 -5.11 2.61 -24.92
C ARG A 221 -4.84 4.07 -25.33
N ARG A 222 -5.00 5.00 -24.39
CA ARG A 222 -4.64 6.41 -24.59
C ARG A 222 -3.12 6.58 -24.77
N SER A 223 -2.68 7.65 -25.43
CA SER A 223 -1.25 7.98 -25.54
C SER A 223 -0.68 8.31 -24.15
N TRP A 224 0.64 8.25 -23.99
CA TRP A 224 1.28 8.47 -22.68
C TRP A 224 1.03 9.89 -22.14
N LEU A 225 1.06 10.92 -23.00
CA LEU A 225 0.81 12.31 -22.60
C LEU A 225 -0.64 12.50 -22.18
N HIS A 226 -1.58 11.97 -22.96
CA HIS A 226 -3.00 11.97 -22.61
C HIS A 226 -3.22 11.25 -21.27
N SER A 227 -2.59 10.09 -21.08
CA SER A 227 -2.68 9.32 -19.84
C SER A 227 -2.14 10.11 -18.64
N LEU A 228 -1.01 10.81 -18.80
CA LEU A 228 -0.44 11.67 -17.76
C LEU A 228 -1.41 12.80 -17.36
N LEU A 229 -2.02 13.47 -18.34
CA LEU A 229 -2.98 14.55 -18.10
C LEU A 229 -4.27 14.04 -17.43
N VAL A 230 -4.78 12.89 -17.84
CA VAL A 230 -5.94 12.26 -17.19
C VAL A 230 -5.61 11.80 -15.77
N ILE A 231 -4.42 11.26 -15.51
CA ILE A 231 -4.00 10.91 -14.13
C ILE A 231 -3.90 12.17 -13.27
N ALA A 232 -3.34 13.26 -13.79
CA ALA A 232 -3.31 14.54 -13.08
C ALA A 232 -4.73 15.07 -12.79
N ALA A 233 -5.64 14.96 -13.76
CA ALA A 233 -7.05 15.28 -13.57
C ALA A 233 -7.74 14.35 -12.56
N ALA A 234 -7.36 13.07 -12.48
CA ALA A 234 -7.90 12.13 -11.50
C ALA A 234 -7.56 12.55 -10.06
N VAL A 235 -6.34 13.04 -9.81
CA VAL A 235 -5.96 13.61 -8.51
C VAL A 235 -6.85 14.82 -8.16
N PHE A 236 -7.08 15.72 -9.12
CA PHE A 236 -7.94 16.87 -8.93
C PHE A 236 -9.39 16.46 -8.63
N TRP A 237 -9.99 15.61 -9.46
CA TRP A 237 -11.37 15.14 -9.27
C TRP A 237 -11.54 14.32 -7.98
N ALA A 238 -10.52 13.57 -7.57
CA ALA A 238 -10.52 12.89 -6.28
C ALA A 238 -10.60 13.87 -5.10
N ALA A 239 -9.88 15.00 -5.17
CA ALA A 239 -9.96 16.04 -4.16
C ALA A 239 -11.35 16.71 -4.15
N VAL A 240 -11.92 17.03 -5.33
CA VAL A 240 -13.25 17.63 -5.45
C VAL A 240 -14.35 16.69 -4.94
N ALA A 241 -14.31 15.41 -5.30
CA ALA A 241 -15.23 14.40 -4.81
C ALA A 241 -15.17 14.28 -3.28
N ASN A 242 -13.95 14.35 -2.71
CA ASN A 242 -13.77 14.33 -1.26
C ASN A 242 -14.33 15.58 -0.57
N VAL A 243 -14.17 16.78 -1.16
CA VAL A 243 -14.80 18.01 -0.66
C VAL A 243 -16.32 17.86 -0.65
N GLY A 244 -16.91 17.41 -1.77
CA GLY A 244 -18.35 17.20 -1.87
C GLY A 244 -18.87 16.22 -0.81
N ARG A 245 -18.15 15.14 -0.56
CA ARG A 245 -18.47 14.15 0.48
C ARG A 245 -18.43 14.74 1.89
N ILE A 246 -17.36 15.46 2.24
CA ILE A 246 -17.23 16.12 3.55
C ILE A 246 -18.39 17.09 3.76
N LEU A 247 -18.70 17.90 2.75
CA LEU A 247 -19.81 18.84 2.79
C LEU A 247 -21.17 18.13 2.94
N ALA A 248 -21.40 17.04 2.22
CA ALA A 248 -22.64 16.27 2.34
C ALA A 248 -22.82 15.70 3.76
N VAL A 249 -21.76 15.19 4.38
CA VAL A 249 -21.80 14.75 5.78
C VAL A 249 -22.09 15.92 6.72
N ALA A 250 -21.36 17.03 6.58
CA ALA A 250 -21.51 18.20 7.44
C ALA A 250 -22.91 18.83 7.34
N PHE A 251 -23.42 19.08 6.12
CA PHE A 251 -24.74 19.64 5.90
C PHE A 251 -25.87 18.70 6.33
N SER A 252 -25.73 17.39 6.10
CA SER A 252 -26.76 16.44 6.54
C SER A 252 -26.88 16.40 8.06
N TRP A 253 -25.76 16.55 8.77
CA TRP A 253 -25.79 16.68 10.22
C TRP A 253 -26.38 18.02 10.67
N THR A 254 -25.91 19.15 10.11
CA THR A 254 -26.31 20.47 10.62
C THR A 254 -27.75 20.86 10.24
N ALA A 255 -28.19 20.52 9.02
CA ALA A 255 -29.52 20.89 8.54
C ALA A 255 -30.58 19.82 8.80
N LEU A 256 -30.24 18.53 8.64
CA LEU A 256 -31.22 17.43 8.71
C LEU A 256 -31.10 16.59 10.00
N ARG A 257 -30.04 16.80 10.80
CA ARG A 257 -29.70 15.96 11.97
C ARG A 257 -29.60 14.47 11.61
N VAL A 258 -29.20 14.18 10.37
CA VAL A 258 -28.98 12.81 9.87
C VAL A 258 -27.49 12.50 9.91
N ASP A 259 -27.15 11.40 10.59
CA ASP A 259 -25.80 10.88 10.59
C ASP A 259 -25.48 10.14 9.28
N LEU A 260 -24.57 10.71 8.49
CA LEU A 260 -23.96 10.09 7.30
C LEU A 260 -22.44 9.84 7.49
N ALA A 261 -21.91 10.05 8.70
CA ALA A 261 -20.49 9.90 8.98
C ALA A 261 -20.09 8.44 9.18
N GLU A 262 -21.05 7.57 9.54
CA GLU A 262 -20.81 6.18 9.92
C GLU A 262 -21.81 5.20 9.28
N GLY A 263 -21.40 3.92 9.23
CA GLY A 263 -22.22 2.80 8.75
C GLY A 263 -22.50 2.83 7.24
N TRP A 264 -23.48 2.03 6.79
CA TRP A 264 -23.75 1.81 5.36
C TRP A 264 -24.12 3.09 4.58
N LYS A 265 -24.70 4.10 5.25
CA LYS A 265 -25.03 5.39 4.64
C LYS A 265 -23.76 6.12 4.21
N HIS A 266 -22.71 6.01 5.01
CA HIS A 266 -21.41 6.56 4.71
C HIS A 266 -20.77 5.90 3.48
N ASP A 267 -20.85 4.57 3.40
CA ASP A 267 -20.35 3.81 2.26
C ASP A 267 -21.10 4.17 0.98
N ALA A 268 -22.43 4.26 1.04
CA ALA A 268 -23.26 4.68 -0.10
C ALA A 268 -22.88 6.09 -0.60
N LEU A 269 -22.70 7.04 0.33
CA LEU A 269 -22.24 8.39 0.01
C LEU A 269 -20.83 8.37 -0.61
N GLY A 270 -19.94 7.53 -0.07
CA GLY A 270 -18.61 7.30 -0.61
C GLY A 270 -18.65 6.82 -2.07
N TYR A 271 -19.42 5.77 -2.37
CA TYR A 271 -19.58 5.27 -3.74
C TYR A 271 -20.19 6.32 -4.67
N PHE A 272 -21.16 7.09 -4.20
CA PHE A 272 -21.78 8.16 -4.97
C PHE A 272 -20.76 9.20 -5.43
N PHE A 273 -19.95 9.74 -4.52
CA PHE A 273 -18.95 10.75 -4.86
C PHE A 273 -17.78 10.19 -5.68
N VAL A 274 -17.36 8.95 -5.44
CA VAL A 274 -16.39 8.27 -6.30
C VAL A 274 -16.94 8.12 -7.72
N GLY A 275 -18.20 7.72 -7.86
CA GLY A 275 -18.89 7.62 -9.16
C GLY A 275 -18.98 8.97 -9.87
N CYS A 276 -19.34 10.04 -9.16
CA CYS A 276 -19.37 11.40 -9.70
C CYS A 276 -17.98 11.86 -10.16
N GLY A 277 -16.94 11.62 -9.34
CA GLY A 277 -15.56 11.94 -9.68
C GLY A 277 -15.08 11.17 -10.90
N PHE A 278 -15.46 9.90 -11.03
CA PHE A 278 -15.14 9.09 -12.21
C PHE A 278 -15.88 9.58 -13.46
N ALA A 279 -17.17 9.93 -13.36
CA ALA A 279 -17.92 10.51 -14.47
C ALA A 279 -17.33 11.85 -14.95
N ALA A 280 -16.93 12.71 -14.02
CA ALA A 280 -16.25 13.97 -14.33
C ALA A 280 -14.88 13.74 -14.98
N LEU A 281 -14.16 12.69 -14.55
CA LEU A 281 -12.92 12.26 -15.17
C LEU A 281 -13.14 11.77 -16.61
N LEU A 282 -14.18 10.97 -16.86
CA LEU A 282 -14.54 10.53 -18.22
C LEU A 282 -14.88 11.72 -19.12
N SER A 283 -15.60 12.72 -18.59
CA SER A 283 -15.84 13.98 -19.30
C SER A 283 -14.52 14.71 -19.63
N THR A 284 -13.57 14.73 -18.69
CA THR A 284 -12.25 15.32 -18.90
C THR A 284 -11.43 14.57 -19.94
N ASP A 285 -11.48 13.23 -19.96
CA ASP A 285 -10.87 12.40 -21.01
C ASP A 285 -11.43 12.79 -22.39
N GLN A 286 -12.75 12.95 -22.53
CA GLN A 286 -13.36 13.38 -23.80
C GLN A 286 -12.94 14.81 -24.19
N LEU A 287 -12.87 15.73 -23.24
CA LEU A 287 -12.35 17.08 -23.49
C LEU A 287 -10.90 17.03 -23.97
N LEU A 288 -10.06 16.22 -23.34
CA LEU A 288 -8.67 16.04 -23.75
C LEU A 288 -8.55 15.36 -25.12
N VAL A 289 -9.47 14.47 -25.49
CA VAL A 289 -9.53 13.94 -26.88
C VAL A 289 -9.80 15.07 -27.87
N ALA A 290 -10.75 15.96 -27.57
CA ALA A 290 -11.09 17.08 -28.43
C ALA A 290 -9.92 18.07 -28.56
N LEU A 291 -9.21 18.34 -27.46
CA LEU A 291 -8.08 19.29 -27.44
C LEU A 291 -6.78 18.70 -27.98
N LEU A 292 -6.52 17.41 -27.76
CA LEU A 292 -5.31 16.71 -28.19
C LEU A 292 -5.58 15.93 -29.49
N GLY A 293 -6.22 16.56 -30.47
CA GLY A 293 -6.38 15.99 -31.81
C GLY A 293 -5.04 15.93 -32.55
N LYS A 294 -4.86 14.92 -33.42
CA LYS A 294 -3.76 14.94 -34.40
C LYS A 294 -3.98 16.13 -35.32
N VAL A 295 -2.94 16.94 -35.54
CA VAL A 295 -2.99 18.00 -36.55
C VAL A 295 -2.89 17.32 -37.92
N PRO A 296 -3.91 17.47 -38.80
CA PRO A 296 -3.88 16.84 -40.11
C PRO A 296 -2.72 17.42 -40.93
N VAL A 297 -1.90 16.53 -41.49
CA VAL A 297 -0.83 16.87 -42.42
C VAL A 297 -1.30 16.45 -43.80
N ASN A 298 -1.68 17.43 -44.63
CA ASN A 298 -2.22 17.17 -45.97
C ASN A 298 -1.11 16.83 -46.98
N ASP A 299 0.12 17.31 -46.77
CA ASP A 299 1.27 17.08 -47.65
C ASP A 299 2.50 16.61 -46.82
N PRO A 300 3.05 15.41 -47.10
CA PRO A 300 4.26 14.89 -46.45
C PRO A 300 5.53 15.71 -46.68
N SER A 301 5.57 16.59 -47.70
CA SER A 301 6.73 17.47 -47.95
C SER A 301 6.77 18.72 -47.08
N ASP A 302 5.66 19.09 -46.42
CA ASP A 302 5.50 20.39 -45.75
C ASP A 302 5.32 20.24 -44.22
N VAL A 303 5.94 19.20 -43.64
CA VAL A 303 5.80 18.90 -42.21
C VAL A 303 6.66 19.84 -41.39
N ASN A 304 6.05 20.89 -40.84
CA ASN A 304 6.68 21.73 -39.83
C ASN A 304 7.24 20.84 -38.68
N PRO A 305 8.50 21.03 -38.26
CA PRO A 305 9.10 20.30 -37.14
C PRO A 305 8.23 20.28 -35.87
N LEU A 306 7.50 21.36 -35.59
CA LEU A 306 6.57 21.46 -34.46
C LEU A 306 5.35 20.55 -34.62
N THR A 307 4.79 20.44 -35.83
CA THR A 307 3.67 19.54 -36.12
C THR A 307 4.11 18.08 -36.04
N SER A 308 5.31 17.76 -36.52
CA SER A 308 5.91 16.43 -36.38
C SER A 308 6.17 16.07 -34.92
N TRP A 309 6.69 17.02 -34.14
CA TRP A 309 6.88 16.88 -32.70
C TRP A 309 5.54 16.69 -31.99
N TRP A 310 4.56 17.59 -32.16
CA TRP A 310 3.24 17.50 -31.55
C TRP A 310 2.54 16.17 -31.86
N ASN A 311 2.50 15.79 -33.14
CA ASN A 311 1.89 14.54 -33.55
C ASN A 311 2.64 13.32 -32.99
N ARG A 312 3.95 13.35 -32.72
CA ARG A 312 4.64 12.22 -32.03
C ARG A 312 4.19 12.05 -30.58
N PHE A 313 3.85 13.13 -29.88
CA PHE A 313 3.45 13.08 -28.47
C PHE A 313 1.96 12.79 -28.30
N VAL A 314 1.15 13.28 -29.23
CA VAL A 314 -0.32 13.16 -29.22
C VAL A 314 -0.81 11.94 -29.98
N ALA A 315 -0.12 11.50 -31.03
CA ALA A 315 -0.56 10.38 -31.84
C ALA A 315 -0.67 9.11 -31.01
N ARG A 316 -1.87 8.55 -31.02
CA ARG A 316 -2.06 7.10 -30.90
C ARG A 316 -1.04 6.43 -31.82
N GLU A 317 -0.20 5.55 -31.28
CA GLU A 317 0.39 4.45 -32.04
C GLU A 317 -0.83 3.63 -32.51
N ASP A 318 -1.49 4.11 -33.55
CA ASP A 318 -2.32 3.28 -34.38
C ASP A 318 -1.32 2.27 -34.92
N ALA A 319 -1.24 1.12 -34.24
CA ALA A 319 -0.70 -0.08 -34.83
C ALA A 319 -1.58 -0.31 -36.05
N LYS A 320 -1.22 0.33 -37.17
CA LYS A 320 -1.77 0.07 -38.48
C LYS A 320 -1.74 -1.45 -38.60
N ARG A 321 -2.92 -2.05 -38.60
CA ARG A 321 -3.19 -3.37 -39.16
C ARG A 321 -3.02 -3.31 -40.68
N THR A 322 -1.93 -2.72 -41.16
CA THR A 322 -1.49 -2.81 -42.55
C THR A 322 -0.27 -3.72 -42.56
N SER A 323 -0.49 -4.97 -42.19
CA SER A 323 0.31 -6.06 -42.72
C SER A 323 -0.18 -6.31 -44.14
N GLY A 324 0.37 -5.57 -45.11
CA GLY A 324 0.51 -6.15 -46.44
C GLY A 324 1.44 -7.36 -46.32
N PRO A 325 1.21 -8.46 -47.06
CA PRO A 325 2.03 -9.66 -46.96
C PRO A 325 3.45 -9.32 -47.41
N ARG A 326 4.36 -9.06 -46.46
CA ARG A 326 5.78 -9.08 -46.74
C ARG A 326 6.17 -10.54 -46.82
N HIS A 327 6.19 -11.08 -48.04
CA HIS A 327 6.93 -12.30 -48.36
C HIS A 327 8.39 -12.07 -47.97
N ARG A 328 8.74 -12.48 -46.75
CA ARG A 328 10.13 -12.65 -46.34
C ARG A 328 10.50 -14.04 -46.84
N SER A 329 11.47 -14.08 -47.75
CA SER A 329 12.04 -15.32 -48.27
C SER A 329 12.33 -16.29 -47.12
N GLN A 330 11.69 -17.46 -47.20
CA GLN A 330 12.03 -18.65 -46.45
C GLN A 330 13.51 -18.94 -46.69
N THR A 331 14.36 -18.55 -45.75
CA THR A 331 15.68 -19.16 -45.59
C THR A 331 15.55 -20.11 -44.42
N ASP A 332 15.72 -21.39 -44.75
CA ASP A 332 15.65 -22.56 -43.87
C ASP A 332 16.30 -22.33 -42.50
N ALA A 333 15.50 -21.92 -41.52
CA ALA A 333 15.85 -22.07 -40.12
C ALA A 333 15.31 -23.42 -39.67
N ARG A 334 16.17 -24.44 -39.66
CA ARG A 334 15.89 -25.71 -38.98
C ARG A 334 15.39 -25.40 -37.56
N PRO A 335 14.33 -26.07 -37.08
CA PRO A 335 13.92 -25.93 -35.71
C PRO A 335 14.99 -26.67 -34.89
N ASP A 336 15.90 -25.94 -34.26
CA ASP A 336 16.65 -26.46 -33.12
C ASP A 336 15.64 -26.69 -31.99
N GLN A 337 14.94 -27.81 -32.10
CA GLN A 337 14.24 -28.45 -31.01
C GLN A 337 15.34 -28.96 -30.07
N ASP A 338 15.28 -28.47 -28.83
CA ASP A 338 16.10 -28.91 -27.70
C ASP A 338 17.55 -28.41 -27.63
N GLY A 339 17.79 -27.48 -26.70
CA GLY A 339 19.14 -27.23 -26.20
C GLY A 339 19.20 -26.19 -25.10
N TRP A 340 19.05 -24.91 -25.47
CA TRP A 340 19.48 -23.81 -24.61
C TRP A 340 18.35 -23.09 -23.85
N PRO A 341 17.18 -22.73 -24.44
CA PRO A 341 16.12 -22.03 -23.70
C PRO A 341 15.44 -22.93 -22.65
N ALA A 342 15.15 -24.19 -22.99
CA ALA A 342 14.43 -25.11 -22.11
C ALA A 342 15.22 -25.51 -20.86
N ARG A 343 16.56 -25.59 -20.93
CA ARG A 343 17.42 -25.92 -19.79
C ARG A 343 17.52 -24.77 -18.79
N VAL A 344 17.67 -23.54 -19.28
CA VAL A 344 17.75 -22.33 -18.44
C VAL A 344 16.41 -22.06 -17.74
N HIS A 345 15.27 -22.23 -18.44
CA HIS A 345 13.95 -22.12 -17.80
C HIS A 345 13.72 -23.18 -16.71
N ARG A 346 14.22 -24.42 -16.88
CA ARG A 346 14.19 -25.44 -15.83
C ARG A 346 15.07 -25.08 -14.62
N GLY A 347 16.24 -24.49 -14.86
CA GLY A 347 17.12 -23.99 -13.80
C GLY A 347 16.44 -22.93 -12.93
N TRP A 348 15.76 -21.97 -13.55
CA TRP A 348 14.94 -20.99 -12.82
C TRP A 348 13.85 -21.65 -11.99
N LEU A 349 13.08 -22.58 -12.58
CA LEU A 349 12.02 -23.27 -11.85
C LEU A 349 12.53 -23.99 -10.60
N GLY A 350 13.66 -24.70 -10.69
CA GLY A 350 14.28 -25.34 -9.54
C GLY A 350 14.74 -24.35 -8.46
N ALA A 351 15.37 -23.25 -8.87
CA ALA A 351 15.83 -22.21 -7.96
C ALA A 351 14.67 -21.52 -7.21
N PHE A 352 13.60 -21.16 -7.92
CA PHE A 352 12.39 -20.60 -7.32
C PHE A 352 11.66 -21.61 -6.44
N ALA A 353 11.55 -22.88 -6.86
CA ALA A 353 10.96 -23.93 -6.04
C ALA A 353 11.70 -24.11 -4.71
N GLY A 354 13.04 -24.06 -4.71
CA GLY A 354 13.84 -24.07 -3.49
C GLY A 354 13.51 -22.92 -2.55
N LEU A 355 13.39 -21.70 -3.07
CA LEU A 355 12.95 -20.53 -2.28
C LEU A 355 11.51 -20.65 -1.79
N GLY A 356 10.61 -21.26 -2.58
CA GLY A 356 9.23 -21.53 -2.19
C GLY A 356 9.14 -22.49 -1.01
N ILE A 357 9.87 -23.60 -1.06
CA ILE A 357 9.97 -24.57 0.04
C ILE A 357 10.56 -23.91 1.29
N LEU A 358 11.62 -23.12 1.12
CA LEU A 358 12.26 -22.40 2.22
C LEU A 358 11.31 -21.41 2.91
N GLN A 359 10.47 -20.69 2.14
CA GLN A 359 9.44 -19.83 2.71
C GLN A 359 8.45 -20.61 3.58
N VAL A 360 7.93 -21.73 3.07
CA VAL A 360 6.97 -22.56 3.81
C VAL A 360 7.62 -23.08 5.10
N LEU A 361 8.87 -23.55 5.02
CA LEU A 361 9.62 -24.00 6.18
C LEU A 361 9.78 -22.89 7.24
N ILE A 362 10.17 -21.68 6.81
CA ILE A 362 10.29 -20.53 7.72
C ILE A 362 8.94 -20.21 8.38
N LEU A 363 7.84 -20.21 7.62
CA LEU A 363 6.52 -19.92 8.18
C LEU A 363 6.08 -20.99 9.17
N VAL A 364 6.21 -22.27 8.83
CA VAL A 364 5.86 -23.39 9.72
C VAL A 364 6.69 -23.33 11.00
N LEU A 365 8.00 -23.12 10.90
CA LEU A 365 8.87 -22.97 12.07
C LEU A 365 8.55 -21.71 12.88
N SER A 366 8.12 -20.62 12.24
CA SER A 366 7.66 -19.39 12.91
C SER A 366 6.30 -19.54 13.59
N SER A 367 5.52 -20.57 13.22
CA SER A 367 4.17 -20.82 13.73
C SER A 367 4.16 -21.56 15.07
N GLY A 368 5.34 -22.03 15.54
CA GLY A 368 5.49 -22.82 16.76
C GLY A 368 5.11 -22.09 18.05
N ASP A 369 5.19 -20.76 18.05
CA ASP A 369 4.53 -19.90 19.03
C ASP A 369 3.24 -19.41 18.38
N GLY A 370 2.12 -20.06 18.69
CA GLY A 370 0.84 -19.98 17.96
C GLY A 370 0.49 -18.61 17.38
N VAL A 371 -0.08 -18.61 16.17
CA VAL A 371 -0.67 -17.42 15.54
C VAL A 371 -1.77 -16.89 16.47
N ILE A 372 -1.43 -15.92 17.32
CA ILE A 372 -2.42 -15.25 18.17
C ILE A 372 -3.24 -14.35 17.25
N PHE A 373 -4.46 -14.77 16.92
CA PHE A 373 -5.39 -13.90 16.23
C PHE A 373 -5.66 -12.66 17.10
N PRO A 374 -5.81 -11.46 16.50
CA PRO A 374 -6.05 -10.21 17.23
C PRO A 374 -7.11 -10.31 18.35
N GLY A 375 -8.15 -11.13 18.14
CA GLY A 375 -9.24 -11.31 19.11
C GLY A 375 -8.90 -12.11 20.37
N GLU A 376 -7.75 -12.80 20.42
CA GLU A 376 -7.28 -13.54 21.61
C GLU A 376 -6.22 -12.75 22.39
N PHE A 377 -5.78 -11.59 21.89
CA PHE A 377 -4.74 -10.79 22.52
C PHE A 377 -5.27 -9.80 23.56
N ASP A 378 -5.62 -10.27 24.77
CA ASP A 378 -5.92 -9.42 25.94
C ASP A 378 -4.76 -9.30 26.96
N LEU A 379 -4.62 -8.14 27.59
CA LEU A 379 -3.62 -7.87 28.63
C LEU A 379 -4.29 -7.51 29.95
N SER A 380 -3.63 -7.85 31.06
CA SER A 380 -4.06 -7.51 32.42
C SER A 380 -3.79 -6.03 32.74
N ILE A 381 -4.35 -5.12 31.95
CA ILE A 381 -4.16 -3.68 32.08
C ILE A 381 -5.35 -3.07 32.83
N GLY A 382 -5.03 -2.45 33.97
CA GLY A 382 -6.00 -1.74 34.82
C GLY A 382 -5.59 -0.30 35.07
N ARG A 383 -6.42 0.43 35.83
CA ARG A 383 -6.23 1.86 36.13
C ARG A 383 -4.85 2.20 36.68
N THR A 384 -4.20 1.29 37.39
CA THR A 384 -2.90 1.47 38.07
C THR A 384 -1.66 1.38 37.15
N ILE A 385 -1.84 1.03 35.87
CA ILE A 385 -0.72 0.96 34.91
C ILE A 385 -0.14 2.35 34.61
N ALA A 386 -0.94 3.40 34.65
CA ALA A 386 -0.46 4.78 34.59
C ALA A 386 -0.43 5.40 36.00
N PRO A 387 0.51 6.31 36.31
CA PRO A 387 0.58 6.93 37.63
C PRO A 387 -0.64 7.82 37.89
N SER A 388 -0.97 8.09 39.15
CA SER A 388 -2.05 9.01 39.50
C SER A 388 -1.72 10.48 39.18
N THR A 389 -0.43 10.82 39.05
CA THR A 389 0.05 12.16 38.72
C THR A 389 1.18 12.13 37.68
N ILE A 390 1.26 13.15 36.83
CA ILE A 390 2.32 13.34 35.82
C ILE A 390 2.69 14.82 35.77
N CYS A 391 3.92 15.18 36.19
CA CYS A 391 4.46 16.53 36.16
C CYS A 391 3.44 17.60 36.62
N GLY A 392 2.89 17.42 37.83
CA GLY A 392 1.91 18.34 38.43
C GLY A 392 0.48 18.25 37.88
N ARG A 393 0.17 17.29 37.00
CA ARG A 393 -1.19 17.02 36.51
C ARG A 393 -1.77 15.80 37.20
N ASN A 394 -3.03 15.86 37.60
CA ASN A 394 -3.73 14.76 38.26
C ASN A 394 -4.53 13.97 37.23
N GLN A 395 -4.60 12.65 37.43
CA GLN A 395 -5.46 11.79 36.62
C GLN A 395 -6.93 12.13 36.90
N ILE A 396 -7.66 12.53 35.86
CA ILE A 396 -9.08 12.86 35.95
C ILE A 396 -9.98 11.73 35.46
N ASP A 397 -9.48 10.87 34.57
CA ASP A 397 -10.28 9.84 33.91
C ASP A 397 -9.45 8.61 33.56
N TYR A 398 -10.12 7.46 33.49
CA TYR A 398 -9.60 6.22 32.92
C TYR A 398 -10.72 5.53 32.15
N GLN A 399 -10.48 5.27 30.87
CA GLN A 399 -11.40 4.55 30.01
C GLN A 399 -10.70 3.37 29.35
N CYS A 400 -11.40 2.26 29.22
CA CYS A 400 -11.02 1.14 28.36
C CYS A 400 -12.06 1.05 27.24
N GLN A 401 -11.67 1.43 26.03
CA GLN A 401 -12.53 1.36 24.86
C GLN A 401 -12.23 0.07 24.10
N ARG A 402 -13.30 -0.68 23.77
CA ARG A 402 -13.20 -1.88 22.93
C ARG A 402 -13.97 -1.65 21.65
N ARG A 403 -13.31 -1.86 20.51
CA ARG A 403 -13.95 -1.80 19.18
C ARG A 403 -14.91 -3.00 19.02
N PRO A 404 -16.03 -2.85 18.29
CA PRO A 404 -17.03 -3.91 18.15
C PRO A 404 -16.51 -5.20 17.51
N ASP A 405 -15.58 -5.08 16.55
CA ASP A 405 -14.92 -6.22 15.93
C ASP A 405 -13.56 -6.49 16.61
N PRO A 406 -13.43 -7.59 17.38
CA PRO A 406 -12.19 -7.96 18.06
C PRO A 406 -11.05 -8.33 17.10
N ARG A 407 -11.34 -8.49 15.80
CA ARG A 407 -10.33 -8.71 14.75
C ARG A 407 -9.69 -7.42 14.27
N THR A 408 -10.26 -6.27 14.61
CA THR A 408 -9.72 -4.96 14.23
C THR A 408 -8.43 -4.69 15.00
N LEU A 409 -7.44 -4.09 14.36
CA LEU A 409 -6.24 -3.62 15.05
C LEU A 409 -6.60 -2.48 16.00
N ALA A 410 -5.81 -2.27 17.04
CA ALA A 410 -6.17 -1.32 18.09
C ALA A 410 -7.60 -1.57 18.61
N ALA A 411 -8.01 -2.85 18.68
CA ALA A 411 -9.31 -3.26 19.18
C ALA A 411 -9.52 -2.85 20.63
N VAL A 412 -8.45 -2.76 21.42
CA VAL A 412 -8.47 -2.34 22.81
C VAL A 412 -7.60 -1.09 22.96
N ASP A 413 -8.18 -0.04 23.52
CA ASP A 413 -7.48 1.20 23.86
C ASP A 413 -7.74 1.56 25.32
N HIS A 414 -6.68 1.55 26.12
CA HIS A 414 -6.71 2.05 27.49
C HIS A 414 -6.21 3.48 27.50
N LEU A 415 -7.03 4.39 28.03
CA LEU A 415 -6.79 5.83 27.98
C LEU A 415 -6.83 6.42 29.39
N TRP A 416 -5.77 7.11 29.78
CA TRP A 416 -5.69 7.88 31.02
C TRP A 416 -5.57 9.35 30.68
N ARG A 417 -6.53 10.16 31.14
CA ARG A 417 -6.53 11.62 30.92
C ARG A 417 -6.08 12.32 32.20
N TYR A 418 -5.26 13.34 32.02
CA TYR A 418 -4.69 14.15 33.09
C TYR A 418 -4.95 15.62 32.82
N GLU A 419 -5.23 16.35 33.90
CA GLU A 419 -5.43 17.79 33.87
C GLU A 419 -4.77 18.44 35.08
N GLY A 420 -4.27 19.65 34.89
CA GLY A 420 -3.61 20.42 35.93
C GLY A 420 -3.31 21.84 35.46
N PRO A 421 -2.72 22.68 36.33
CA PRO A 421 -2.42 24.08 36.01
C PRO A 421 -1.46 24.21 34.82
N GLU A 422 -0.58 23.24 34.63
CA GLU A 422 0.42 23.19 33.55
C GLU A 422 -0.17 22.69 32.21
N GLY A 423 -1.46 22.36 32.14
CA GLY A 423 -2.16 21.88 30.94
C GLY A 423 -2.63 20.44 31.03
N LYS A 424 -2.78 19.77 29.88
CA LYS A 424 -3.38 18.43 29.77
C LYS A 424 -2.33 17.39 29.39
N ALA A 425 -2.51 16.17 29.86
CA ALA A 425 -1.72 15.03 29.42
C ALA A 425 -2.59 13.80 29.17
N LEU A 426 -2.07 12.89 28.36
CA LEU A 426 -2.72 11.67 27.92
C LEU A 426 -1.68 10.54 27.96
N VAL A 427 -2.02 9.45 28.63
CA VAL A 427 -1.31 8.19 28.47
C VAL A 427 -2.26 7.23 27.77
N SER A 428 -1.77 6.48 26.77
CA SER A 428 -2.57 5.41 26.18
C SER A 428 -1.76 4.13 25.99
N VAL A 429 -2.46 3.01 26.14
CA VAL A 429 -1.95 1.67 25.82
C VAL A 429 -2.95 1.00 24.89
N THR A 430 -2.54 0.80 23.64
CA THR A 430 -3.42 0.41 22.55
C THR A 430 -2.91 -0.86 21.88
N TYR A 431 -3.77 -1.85 21.66
CA TYR A 431 -3.40 -3.16 21.10
C TYR A 431 -4.62 -3.91 20.53
N PRO A 432 -4.42 -4.98 19.74
CA PRO A 432 -3.15 -5.41 19.15
C PRO A 432 -2.79 -4.59 17.91
N PHE A 433 -1.51 -4.30 17.76
CA PHE A 433 -0.88 -3.96 16.49
C PHE A 433 -0.12 -5.18 15.96
N LEU A 434 0.21 -5.23 14.68
CA LEU A 434 1.01 -6.33 14.12
C LEU A 434 2.30 -5.82 13.46
N SER A 435 2.40 -4.51 13.28
CA SER A 435 3.56 -3.83 12.74
C SER A 435 3.69 -2.44 13.37
N TRP A 436 4.76 -1.72 13.01
CA TRP A 436 4.98 -0.37 13.48
C TRP A 436 3.95 0.61 12.92
N HIS A 437 3.19 1.24 13.81
CA HIS A 437 2.27 2.32 13.49
C HIS A 437 2.94 3.66 13.82
N GLU A 438 3.21 4.50 12.82
CA GLU A 438 3.86 5.80 13.03
C GLU A 438 2.89 6.82 13.66
N LEU A 439 2.71 6.71 14.98
CA LEU A 439 1.81 7.57 15.78
C LEU A 439 2.00 9.09 15.57
N PRO A 440 3.22 9.64 15.37
CA PRO A 440 3.38 11.07 15.09
C PRO A 440 2.57 11.55 13.87
N LEU A 441 2.31 10.67 12.91
CA LEU A 441 1.51 10.96 11.72
C LEU A 441 0.04 11.24 12.06
N CYS A 442 -0.48 10.62 13.12
CA CYS A 442 -1.83 10.83 13.63
C CYS A 442 -1.96 12.21 14.29
N TYR A 443 -0.93 12.64 15.03
CA TYR A 443 -0.88 13.99 15.60
C TYR A 443 -0.77 15.06 14.50
N GLU A 444 0.02 14.82 13.44
CA GLU A 444 0.02 15.72 12.27
C GLU A 444 -1.37 15.83 11.63
N ALA A 445 -2.09 14.71 11.52
CA ALA A 445 -3.45 14.71 11.00
C ALA A 445 -4.43 15.50 11.89
N GLN A 446 -4.16 15.63 13.19
CA GLN A 446 -4.91 16.48 14.14
C GLN A 446 -4.43 17.94 14.15
N GLY A 447 -3.49 18.32 13.27
CA GLY A 447 -3.05 19.71 13.10
C GLY A 447 -1.80 20.09 13.89
N TRP A 448 -1.11 19.12 14.51
CA TRP A 448 0.20 19.33 15.10
C TRP A 448 1.29 19.37 14.03
N GLN A 449 2.36 20.12 14.28
CA GLN A 449 3.57 20.16 13.49
C GLN A 449 4.68 19.44 14.26
N ILE A 450 5.36 18.50 13.61
CA ILE A 450 6.52 17.83 14.18
C ILE A 450 7.73 18.76 14.05
N GLU A 451 8.20 19.34 15.15
CA GLU A 451 9.38 20.20 15.17
C GLU A 451 10.67 19.40 15.33
N ASP A 452 10.62 18.34 16.13
CA ASP A 452 11.77 17.49 16.41
C ASP A 452 11.31 16.03 16.60
N ARG A 453 12.09 15.09 16.08
CA ARG A 453 11.82 13.64 16.17
C ARG A 453 13.12 12.91 16.46
N GLN A 454 13.24 12.39 17.68
CA GLN A 454 14.43 11.69 18.14
C GLN A 454 14.12 10.23 18.46
N VAL A 455 14.97 9.33 17.98
CA VAL A 455 14.94 7.92 18.36
C VAL A 455 15.86 7.75 19.57
N ILE A 456 15.29 7.51 20.73
CA ILE A 456 16.06 7.23 21.95
C ILE A 456 16.34 5.73 22.01
N ARG A 457 17.59 5.37 22.27
CA ARG A 457 18.05 3.99 22.55
C ARG A 457 18.80 3.98 23.86
N ARG A 458 18.40 3.12 24.79
CA ARG A 458 19.03 2.96 26.12
C ARG A 458 18.95 1.50 26.56
N GLU A 459 19.75 1.12 27.54
CA GLU A 459 19.60 -0.16 28.22
C GLU A 459 18.38 -0.16 29.15
N ALA A 460 17.63 -1.26 29.12
CA ALA A 460 16.47 -1.49 29.98
C ALA A 460 16.93 -1.77 31.42
N PRO A 461 16.16 -1.35 32.44
CA PRO A 461 16.48 -1.64 33.84
C PRO A 461 16.58 -3.15 34.16
N ALA A 462 15.88 -3.99 33.38
CA ALA A 462 15.84 -5.45 33.52
C ALA A 462 16.81 -6.19 32.56
N GLY A 463 17.68 -5.47 31.84
CA GLY A 463 18.52 -6.01 30.78
C GLY A 463 17.84 -6.02 29.40
N GLY A 464 18.61 -5.72 28.35
CA GLY A 464 18.14 -5.60 26.95
C GLY A 464 18.05 -4.15 26.45
N ASP A 465 17.83 -3.96 25.14
CA ASP A 465 17.72 -2.63 24.53
C ASP A 465 16.28 -2.09 24.62
N GLU A 466 16.12 -0.86 25.12
CA GLU A 466 14.91 -0.06 25.01
C GLU A 466 15.04 0.94 23.86
N SER A 467 14.05 0.96 22.98
CA SER A 467 13.90 2.01 21.98
C SER A 467 12.52 2.63 22.03
N PHE A 468 12.48 3.97 22.02
CA PHE A 468 11.26 4.75 21.93
C PHE A 468 11.50 6.05 21.16
N LEU A 469 10.43 6.67 20.66
CA LEU A 469 10.46 7.99 20.06
C LEU A 469 10.20 9.06 21.11
N ARG A 470 10.96 10.15 21.04
CA ARG A 470 10.67 11.43 21.67
C ARG A 470 10.41 12.45 20.56
N VAL A 471 9.22 13.03 20.55
CA VAL A 471 8.77 13.94 19.50
C VAL A 471 8.31 15.25 20.12
N ARG A 472 8.81 16.37 19.59
CA ARG A 472 8.35 17.71 19.95
C ARG A 472 7.32 18.18 18.93
N LEU A 473 6.16 18.60 19.43
CA LEU A 473 5.01 19.00 18.63
C LEU A 473 4.68 20.47 18.92
N ALA A 474 4.31 21.21 17.87
CA ALA A 474 3.78 22.56 17.97
C ALA A 474 2.45 22.67 17.25
N SER A 475 1.49 23.42 17.80
CA SER A 475 0.26 23.77 17.11
C SER A 475 0.41 25.12 16.41
N ARG A 476 -0.45 25.41 15.43
CA ARG A 476 -0.51 26.73 14.77
C ARG A 476 -0.84 27.89 15.71
N GLU A 477 -1.50 27.58 16.83
CA GLU A 477 -1.86 28.53 17.88
C GLU A 477 -0.71 28.76 18.88
N GLY A 478 0.49 28.22 18.60
CA GLY A 478 1.67 28.35 19.46
C GLY A 478 1.65 27.44 20.69
N ARG A 479 0.74 26.45 20.77
CA ARG A 479 0.78 25.44 21.83
C ARG A 479 1.93 24.47 21.58
N GLN A 480 2.64 24.08 22.63
CA GLN A 480 3.69 23.07 22.57
C GLN A 480 3.24 21.79 23.25
N ALA A 481 3.71 20.67 22.73
CA ALA A 481 3.50 19.36 23.31
C ALA A 481 4.71 18.43 23.10
N TRP A 482 4.80 17.44 23.97
CA TRP A 482 5.79 16.37 23.90
C TRP A 482 5.09 15.03 23.80
N LEU A 483 5.56 14.19 22.88
CA LEU A 483 5.06 12.85 22.66
C LEU A 483 6.21 11.85 22.88
N PHE A 484 5.98 10.92 23.79
CA PHE A 484 6.80 9.73 23.99
C PHE A 484 6.02 8.53 23.48
N PHE A 485 6.67 7.69 22.68
CA PHE A 485 5.99 6.60 21.99
C PHE A 485 6.89 5.37 21.83
N ALA A 486 6.38 4.20 22.18
CA ALA A 486 7.06 2.93 22.03
C ALA A 486 6.10 1.86 21.52
N LEU A 487 6.65 0.91 20.78
CA LEU A 487 5.95 -0.31 20.40
C LEU A 487 6.64 -1.48 21.09
N LEU A 488 5.88 -2.26 21.84
CA LEU A 488 6.32 -3.46 22.51
C LEU A 488 5.79 -4.67 21.75
N ARG A 489 6.58 -5.72 21.58
CA ARG A 489 6.07 -7.02 21.12
C ARG A 489 5.24 -7.69 22.21
N GLY A 490 4.51 -8.74 21.85
CA GLY A 490 3.72 -9.56 22.77
C GLY A 490 4.54 -10.23 23.88
N ASP A 491 5.87 -10.27 23.77
CA ASP A 491 6.78 -10.73 24.81
C ASP A 491 7.41 -9.59 25.64
N GLY A 492 6.99 -8.34 25.42
CA GLY A 492 7.48 -7.14 26.13
C GLY A 492 8.75 -6.52 25.54
N ALA A 493 9.41 -7.15 24.56
CA ALA A 493 10.59 -6.58 23.92
C ALA A 493 10.25 -5.30 23.12
N THR A 494 11.11 -4.28 23.17
CA THR A 494 10.88 -3.05 22.39
C THR A 494 11.15 -3.27 20.91
N VAL A 495 10.30 -2.69 20.07
CA VAL A 495 10.49 -2.64 18.61
C VAL A 495 11.10 -1.29 18.27
N ALA A 496 12.19 -1.30 17.50
CA ALA A 496 12.86 -0.06 17.12
C ALA A 496 12.13 0.64 15.94
N PRO A 497 12.01 1.99 15.96
CA PRO A 497 11.34 2.75 14.90
C PRO A 497 11.93 2.50 13.52
N PRO A 498 11.14 2.33 12.44
CA PRO A 498 11.65 2.19 11.08
C PRO A 498 12.55 3.38 10.73
N SER A 499 13.79 3.09 10.38
CA SER A 499 14.78 4.05 9.90
C SER A 499 15.04 3.82 8.43
N THR A 500 15.21 4.89 7.66
CA THR A 500 15.47 4.84 6.21
C THR A 500 16.95 4.67 5.86
N GLU A 501 17.83 4.64 6.85
CA GLU A 501 19.24 4.37 6.62
C GLU A 501 19.40 2.93 6.16
N LEU A 502 19.91 2.77 4.94
CA LEU A 502 20.17 1.47 4.33
C LEU A 502 21.00 0.58 5.26
N ALA A 503 21.95 1.15 6.01
CA ALA A 503 22.75 0.44 6.99
C ALA A 503 21.93 -0.14 8.15
N VAL A 504 20.90 0.55 8.64
CA VAL A 504 20.03 0.05 9.72
C VAL A 504 18.98 -0.91 9.18
N VAL A 505 18.47 -0.69 7.96
CA VAL A 505 17.62 -1.67 7.27
C VAL A 505 18.40 -2.96 7.05
N LEU A 506 19.64 -2.88 6.55
CA LEU A 506 20.57 -4.00 6.38
C LEU A 506 20.94 -4.63 7.72
N ARG A 507 21.16 -3.85 8.79
CA ARG A 507 21.44 -4.39 10.13
C ARG A 507 20.23 -5.10 10.74
N ARG A 508 19.01 -4.61 10.51
CA ARG A 508 17.77 -5.30 10.92
C ARG A 508 17.53 -6.55 10.10
N ALA A 509 17.79 -6.47 8.81
CA ALA A 509 17.82 -7.59 7.90
C ALA A 509 18.82 -8.67 8.39
N LEU A 510 20.03 -8.27 8.79
CA LEU A 510 21.06 -9.15 9.35
C LEU A 510 20.67 -9.67 10.74
N ASN A 511 20.03 -8.87 11.59
CA ASN A 511 19.51 -9.32 12.88
C ASN A 511 18.33 -10.30 12.70
N ARG A 512 17.45 -10.07 11.72
CA ARG A 512 16.37 -11.01 11.32
C ARG A 512 16.91 -12.26 10.67
N PHE A 513 18.04 -12.15 9.95
CA PHE A 513 18.79 -13.30 9.46
C PHE A 513 19.37 -14.10 10.64
N ALA A 514 20.00 -13.45 11.63
CA ALA A 514 20.52 -14.11 12.83
C ALA A 514 19.42 -14.71 13.73
N LEU A 515 18.21 -14.13 13.71
CA LEU A 515 17.04 -14.56 14.47
C LEU A 515 16.03 -15.37 13.63
N ASN A 516 16.42 -15.81 12.42
CA ASN A 516 15.54 -16.60 11.57
C ASN A 516 15.23 -17.93 12.27
N PRO A 517 13.96 -18.39 12.29
CA PRO A 517 13.54 -19.64 12.92
C PRO A 517 14.46 -20.83 12.61
N ILE A 518 14.98 -20.92 11.38
CA ILE A 518 15.90 -21.98 10.96
C ILE A 518 17.21 -21.90 11.75
N TRP A 519 17.82 -20.72 11.83
CA TRP A 519 19.09 -20.51 12.56
C TRP A 519 18.91 -20.53 14.08
N SER A 520 17.77 -20.04 14.59
CA SER A 520 17.44 -20.09 16.02
C SER A 520 17.03 -21.49 16.49
N SER A 521 16.58 -22.38 15.59
CA SER A 521 16.31 -23.80 15.92
C SER A 521 17.59 -24.63 16.06
N LEU A 522 18.68 -24.18 15.42
CA LEU A 522 20.02 -24.75 15.51
C LEU A 522 20.86 -24.17 16.66
N GLY A 523 20.41 -23.07 17.28
CA GLY A 523 20.99 -22.47 18.48
C GLY A 523 20.07 -22.57 19.69
N THR A 524 20.59 -22.40 20.91
CA THR A 524 19.83 -22.51 22.17
C THR A 524 18.85 -21.35 22.45
N ASN A 525 18.68 -20.40 21.52
CA ASN A 525 17.92 -19.17 21.74
C ASN A 525 16.51 -19.20 21.09
N ARG A 526 15.55 -19.82 21.77
CA ARG A 526 14.10 -19.80 21.44
C ARG A 526 13.40 -18.46 21.74
N ALA A 527 14.05 -17.32 21.49
CA ALA A 527 13.54 -15.99 21.82
C ALA A 527 12.96 -15.21 20.61
N ALA A 528 12.86 -15.85 19.45
CA ALA A 528 12.37 -15.21 18.23
C ALA A 528 10.84 -15.31 18.13
N GLY A 529 10.13 -14.32 18.69
CA GLY A 529 8.69 -14.15 18.44
C GLY A 529 8.38 -14.12 16.94
N GLY A 530 7.38 -14.89 16.52
CA GLY A 530 7.04 -15.12 15.11
C GLY A 530 6.61 -13.87 14.34
N LEU A 531 6.57 -13.96 13.00
CA LEU A 531 6.11 -12.92 12.05
C LEU A 531 4.73 -12.31 12.36
N LEU A 532 3.97 -12.92 13.27
CA LEU A 532 2.56 -12.68 13.55
C LEU A 532 2.30 -12.31 15.01
N SER A 533 3.34 -12.02 15.80
CA SER A 533 3.15 -11.66 17.19
C SER A 533 2.42 -10.31 17.32
N PRO A 534 1.35 -10.23 18.11
CA PRO A 534 0.70 -8.97 18.42
C PRO A 534 1.67 -8.05 19.17
N HIS A 535 1.50 -6.75 18.95
CA HIS A 535 2.29 -5.67 19.51
C HIS A 535 1.38 -4.74 20.32
N VAL A 536 1.97 -4.11 21.32
CA VAL A 536 1.34 -3.16 22.22
C VAL A 536 1.95 -1.80 21.98
N GLN A 537 1.11 -0.84 21.64
CA GLN A 537 1.50 0.54 21.48
C GLN A 537 1.34 1.28 22.81
N VAL A 538 2.40 1.96 23.26
CA VAL A 538 2.38 2.79 24.46
C VAL A 538 2.72 4.22 24.09
N GLN A 539 1.89 5.18 24.52
CA GLN A 539 2.16 6.61 24.33
C GLN A 539 1.96 7.42 25.61
N CYS A 540 2.74 8.49 25.73
CA CYS A 540 2.53 9.57 26.69
C CYS A 540 2.63 10.90 25.94
N PHE A 541 1.51 11.62 25.86
CA PHE A 541 1.38 12.91 25.22
C PHE A 541 1.11 13.97 26.29
N VAL A 542 1.92 15.03 26.31
CA VAL A 542 1.82 16.11 27.30
C VAL A 542 1.76 17.44 26.59
N MET A 543 0.67 18.17 26.79
CA MET A 543 0.42 19.49 26.22
C MET A 543 0.50 20.55 27.33
N GLY A 544 1.29 21.59 27.10
CA GLY A 544 1.47 22.66 28.07
C GLY A 544 2.78 23.43 27.88
N ARG A 545 2.89 24.56 28.59
CA ARG A 545 4.15 25.31 28.64
C ARG A 545 5.12 24.58 29.55
N ILE A 546 6.03 23.80 28.99
CA ILE A 546 7.24 23.43 29.72
C ILE A 546 8.08 24.69 29.83
N ALA A 547 8.15 25.27 31.03
CA ALA A 547 8.93 26.48 31.28
C ALA A 547 10.35 26.28 30.77
N GLU A 548 10.85 27.22 29.95
CA GLU A 548 12.14 27.11 29.26
C GLU A 548 13.30 26.86 30.23
N VAL A 549 13.20 27.39 31.46
CA VAL A 549 14.16 27.26 32.56
C VAL A 549 14.14 25.87 33.21
N GLN A 550 12.98 25.20 33.29
CA GLN A 550 12.82 23.89 33.95
C GLN A 550 12.70 22.72 32.96
N ARG A 551 12.91 23.01 31.66
CA ARG A 551 12.64 22.11 30.55
C ARG A 551 13.33 20.76 30.69
N ASN A 552 14.61 20.75 31.05
CA ASN A 552 15.37 19.50 31.12
C ASN A 552 14.88 18.59 32.26
N GLN A 553 14.60 19.16 33.43
CA GLN A 553 14.14 18.39 34.59
C GLN A 553 12.74 17.81 34.37
N GLN A 554 11.81 18.59 33.82
CA GLN A 554 10.46 18.10 33.50
C GLN A 554 10.50 17.03 32.39
N LEU A 555 11.37 17.18 31.38
CA LEU A 555 11.51 16.17 30.33
C LEU A 555 12.07 14.85 30.85
N GLU A 556 13.04 14.89 31.77
CA GLU A 556 13.57 13.70 32.42
C GLU A 556 12.50 12.99 33.28
N GLU A 557 11.68 13.75 33.99
CA GLU A 557 10.56 13.20 34.77
C GLU A 557 9.49 12.55 33.88
N LEU A 558 9.16 13.17 32.75
CA LEU A 558 8.24 12.62 31.74
C LEU A 558 8.80 11.35 31.11
N GLU A 559 10.08 11.34 30.73
CA GLU A 559 10.76 10.16 30.20
C GLU A 559 10.74 9.03 31.22
N LYS A 560 11.05 9.32 32.50
CA LYS A 560 11.00 8.34 33.59
C LYS A 560 9.59 7.78 33.79
N THR A 561 8.59 8.64 33.77
CA THR A 561 7.18 8.25 33.88
C THR A 561 6.77 7.33 32.73
N PHE A 562 7.08 7.71 31.49
CA PHE A 562 6.80 6.93 30.30
C PHE A 562 7.47 5.54 30.35
N ARG A 563 8.76 5.48 30.73
CA ARG A 563 9.48 4.21 30.91
C ARG A 563 8.85 3.34 31.99
N GLY A 564 8.38 3.93 33.09
CA GLY A 564 7.65 3.21 34.13
C GLY A 564 6.34 2.60 33.63
N VAL A 565 5.59 3.30 32.77
CA VAL A 565 4.40 2.74 32.10
C VAL A 565 4.79 1.58 31.19
N CYS A 566 5.80 1.76 30.33
CA CYS A 566 6.30 0.69 29.46
C CYS A 566 6.70 -0.56 30.27
N GLN A 567 7.39 -0.40 31.39
CA GLN A 567 7.80 -1.51 32.24
C GLN A 567 6.61 -2.28 32.81
N ARG A 568 5.58 -1.59 33.32
CA ARG A 568 4.36 -2.25 33.81
C ARG A 568 3.57 -2.95 32.70
N VAL A 569 3.61 -2.42 31.48
CA VAL A 569 3.03 -3.11 30.31
C VAL A 569 3.83 -4.37 29.97
N ARG A 570 5.17 -4.36 30.07
CA ARG A 570 5.99 -5.57 29.88
C ARG A 570 5.66 -6.65 30.90
N GLU A 571 5.50 -6.27 32.16
CA GLU A 571 5.08 -7.20 33.22
C GLU A 571 3.73 -7.85 32.89
N SER A 572 2.79 -7.09 32.30
CA SER A 572 1.51 -7.63 31.83
C SER A 572 1.68 -8.60 30.64
N CYS A 573 2.56 -8.29 29.68
CA CYS A 573 2.92 -9.20 28.59
C CYS A 573 3.53 -10.51 29.11
N GLU A 574 4.45 -10.43 30.07
CA GLU A 574 5.06 -11.60 30.72
C GLU A 574 4.04 -12.42 31.49
N GLN A 575 3.15 -11.76 32.26
CA GLN A 575 2.09 -12.45 33.01
C GLN A 575 1.17 -13.22 32.06
N ARG A 576 0.82 -12.62 30.92
CA ARG A 576 0.04 -13.29 29.87
C ARG A 576 0.79 -14.50 29.31
N ARG A 577 2.09 -14.40 29.04
CA ARG A 577 2.90 -15.51 28.51
C ARG A 577 3.02 -16.69 29.46
N ARG A 578 2.94 -16.45 30.77
CA ARG A 578 2.97 -17.50 31.81
C ARG A 578 1.63 -18.23 31.98
N ARG A 579 0.53 -17.65 31.51
CA ARG A 579 -0.80 -18.26 31.48
C ARG A 579 -0.95 -19.06 30.19
#